data_AF-A0A3D1RBN1-F1
#
_entry.id   AF-A0A3D1RBN1-F1
#
_cell.length_a   1.000
_cell.length_b   1.000
_cell.length_c   1.000
_cell.angle_alpha   90.00
_cell.angle_beta   90.00
_cell.angle_gamma   90.00
#
_symmetry.space_group_name_H-M   'P 1'
#
loop_
_entity.id
_entity.type
_entity.pdbx_description
1 polymer ?
#
loop_
_entity_poly.entity_id
_entity_poly.type
_entity_poly.pdbx_seq_one_letter_code
_entity_poly.pdbx_strand_id
1 'polypeptide(L)'
;EIAAGAPAGLSFLEVPASAVAGAAFAPPVRIAVLDPEGNVIPDATNIVTVALGENPGQATLAGTLSVRASAGVATFSDLKLNKAATGYELVATASGLAGATSERFTVVPAAPARLGYLVHPSTVTAGVAITPTIKI
;
A
#
# COMPACT_ATOMS: atom_id res chain seq x y z
N GLU A 1 -11.05 29.60 -22.25
CA GLU A 1 -10.83 28.44 -21.37
C GLU A 1 -10.14 27.36 -22.18
N ILE A 2 -9.08 26.74 -21.68
CA ILE A 2 -8.59 25.48 -22.26
C ILE A 2 -9.52 24.43 -21.66
N ALA A 3 -10.61 24.12 -22.36
CA ALA A 3 -11.48 23.03 -21.98
C ALA A 3 -10.70 21.74 -22.19
N ALA A 4 -10.50 20.97 -21.10
CA ALA A 4 -9.81 19.69 -21.18
C ALA A 4 -10.54 18.77 -22.17
N GLY A 5 -9.78 18.02 -22.96
CA GLY A 5 -10.31 17.09 -23.96
C GLY A 5 -11.09 15.93 -23.33
N ALA A 6 -11.62 15.03 -24.17
CA ALA A 6 -12.22 13.78 -23.69
C ALA A 6 -11.18 12.96 -22.90
N PRO A 7 -11.58 12.23 -21.84
CA PRO A 7 -10.62 11.48 -21.02
C PRO A 7 -9.95 10.39 -21.85
N ALA A 8 -8.62 10.34 -21.77
CA ALA A 8 -7.78 9.46 -22.59
C ALA A 8 -6.93 8.49 -21.77
N GLY A 9 -6.50 8.90 -20.56
CA GLY A 9 -5.61 8.08 -19.76
C GLY A 9 -5.65 8.39 -18.26
N LEU A 10 -4.90 7.58 -17.52
CA LEU A 10 -4.65 7.75 -16.10
C LEU A 10 -3.19 8.12 -15.85
N SER A 11 -2.90 8.77 -14.73
CA SER A 11 -1.53 8.99 -14.27
C SER A 11 -1.46 9.02 -12.74
N PHE A 12 -0.41 8.42 -12.17
CA PHE A 12 -0.14 8.50 -10.73
C PHE A 12 0.44 9.88 -10.40
N LEU A 13 -0.27 10.65 -9.58
CA LEU A 13 0.22 11.92 -9.05
C LEU A 13 1.08 11.73 -7.81
N GLU A 14 0.68 10.78 -6.96
CA GLU A 14 1.33 10.53 -5.68
C GLU A 14 1.26 9.03 -5.37
N VAL A 15 2.42 8.45 -5.04
CA VAL A 15 2.58 7.07 -4.59
C VAL A 15 3.70 7.06 -3.55
N PRO A 16 3.59 6.29 -2.46
CA PRO A 16 4.68 6.22 -1.49
C PRO A 16 5.92 5.58 -2.12
N ALA A 17 7.09 6.16 -1.92
CA ALA A 17 8.36 5.50 -2.27
C ALA A 17 8.67 4.32 -1.31
N SER A 18 8.18 4.41 -0.07
CA SER A 18 8.25 3.34 0.91
C SER A 18 6.99 3.24 1.78
N ALA A 19 6.60 2.02 2.14
CA ALA A 19 5.45 1.73 2.99
C ALA A 19 5.79 0.65 4.02
N VAL A 20 5.01 0.56 5.10
CA VAL A 20 5.18 -0.46 6.14
C VAL A 20 4.15 -1.57 5.95
N ALA A 21 4.58 -2.82 5.98
CA ALA A 21 3.67 -3.97 5.86
C ALA A 21 2.60 -3.93 6.96
N GLY A 22 1.33 -4.02 6.56
CA GLY A 22 0.15 -3.94 7.43
C GLY A 22 -0.34 -2.53 7.73
N ALA A 23 0.45 -1.50 7.42
CA ALA A 23 0.06 -0.09 7.57
C ALA A 23 -0.50 0.48 6.26
N ALA A 24 -1.39 1.48 6.37
CA ALA A 24 -1.86 2.24 5.23
C ALA A 24 -0.70 3.01 4.58
N PHE A 25 -0.76 3.16 3.26
CA PHE A 25 0.18 3.96 2.48
C PHE A 25 0.16 5.42 2.91
N ALA A 26 1.36 5.95 3.17
CA ALA A 26 1.58 7.34 3.54
C ALA A 26 2.80 7.85 2.75
N PRO A 27 2.62 8.84 1.84
CA PRO A 27 1.37 9.54 1.49
C PRO A 27 0.31 8.64 0.83
N PRO A 28 -0.98 9.05 0.82
CA PRO A 28 -2.05 8.32 0.15
C PRO A 28 -1.82 8.28 -1.37
N VAL A 29 -2.30 7.23 -2.03
CA VAL A 29 -2.13 7.10 -3.48
C VAL A 29 -3.14 7.99 -4.20
N ARG A 30 -2.68 8.82 -5.13
CA ARG A 30 -3.51 9.72 -5.94
C ARG A 30 -3.32 9.45 -7.42
N ILE A 31 -4.42 9.30 -8.14
CA ILE A 31 -4.43 9.04 -9.58
C ILE A 31 -5.30 10.10 -10.26
N ALA A 32 -4.75 10.79 -11.25
CA ALA A 32 -5.47 11.75 -12.07
C ALA A 32 -5.99 11.12 -13.36
N VAL A 33 -7.15 11.59 -13.81
CA VAL A 33 -7.69 11.34 -15.15
C VAL A 33 -7.23 12.47 -16.07
N LEU A 34 -6.54 12.11 -17.15
CA LEU A 34 -5.94 13.05 -18.08
C LEU A 34 -6.63 13.01 -19.44
N ASP A 35 -6.63 14.16 -20.13
CA ASP A 35 -6.91 14.27 -21.57
C ASP A 35 -5.68 13.85 -22.41
N PRO A 36 -5.79 13.75 -23.75
CA PRO A 36 -4.67 13.39 -24.62
C PRO A 36 -3.49 14.36 -24.55
N GLU A 37 -3.74 15.60 -24.15
CA GLU A 37 -2.75 16.66 -23.99
C GLU A 37 -2.05 16.62 -22.61
N GLY A 38 -2.48 15.72 -21.71
CA GLY A 38 -1.91 15.55 -20.37
C GLY A 38 -2.50 16.47 -19.31
N ASN A 39 -3.61 17.15 -19.57
CA ASN A 39 -4.30 17.99 -18.61
C ASN A 39 -5.27 17.16 -17.74
N VAL A 40 -5.37 17.50 -16.46
CA VAL A 40 -6.36 16.89 -15.56
C VAL A 40 -7.76 17.37 -15.95
N ILE A 41 -8.69 16.44 -16.11
CA ILE A 41 -10.08 16.75 -16.44
C ILE A 41 -10.87 16.95 -15.14
N PRO A 42 -11.21 18.19 -14.74
CA PRO A 42 -11.86 18.44 -13.45
C PRO A 42 -13.25 17.79 -13.35
N ASP A 43 -13.99 17.67 -14.46
CA ASP A 43 -15.32 17.04 -14.46
C ASP A 43 -15.27 15.51 -14.59
N ALA A 44 -14.09 14.90 -14.61
CA ALA A 44 -13.98 13.45 -14.72
C ALA A 44 -14.46 12.78 -13.42
N THR A 45 -15.45 11.90 -13.58
CA THR A 45 -16.06 11.13 -12.50
C THR A 45 -15.93 9.62 -12.71
N ASN A 46 -14.92 9.21 -13.49
CA ASN A 46 -14.63 7.81 -13.80
C ASN A 46 -14.30 7.01 -12.52
N ILE A 47 -14.69 5.75 -12.49
CA ILE A 47 -14.29 4.83 -11.43
C ILE A 47 -12.89 4.32 -11.78
N VAL A 48 -11.92 4.63 -10.93
CA VAL A 48 -10.53 4.17 -11.03
C VAL A 48 -10.38 2.96 -10.12
N THR A 49 -9.84 1.87 -10.65
CA THR A 49 -9.53 0.65 -9.91
C THR A 49 -8.03 0.44 -9.86
N VAL A 50 -7.50 0.17 -8.67
CA VAL A 50 -6.09 -0.09 -8.42
C VAL A 50 -5.89 -1.58 -8.13
N ALA A 51 -4.90 -2.15 -8.78
CA ALA A 51 -4.44 -3.51 -8.56
C ALA A 51 -2.93 -3.53 -8.32
N LEU A 52 -2.42 -4.67 -7.83
CA LEU A 52 -0.99 -4.95 -7.84
C LEU A 52 -0.52 -5.30 -9.24
N GLY A 53 0.53 -4.62 -9.71
CA GLY A 53 1.34 -5.04 -10.84
C GLY A 53 2.40 -6.02 -10.36
N GLU A 54 3.66 -5.57 -10.38
CA GLU A 54 4.79 -6.34 -9.86
C GLU A 54 4.61 -6.62 -8.35
N ASN A 55 4.63 -7.91 -8.00
CA ASN A 55 4.34 -8.39 -6.65
C ASN A 55 5.39 -9.42 -6.19
N PRO A 56 6.65 -9.00 -5.99
CA PRO A 56 7.76 -9.92 -5.70
C PRO A 56 7.60 -10.60 -4.34
N GLY A 57 6.98 -9.92 -3.37
CA GLY A 57 6.71 -10.49 -2.05
C GLY A 57 5.42 -11.30 -1.95
N GLN A 58 4.69 -11.51 -3.05
CA GLN A 58 3.37 -12.18 -3.05
C GLN A 58 2.41 -11.61 -1.99
N ALA A 59 2.42 -10.28 -1.84
CA ALA A 59 1.54 -9.55 -0.95
C ALA A 59 0.10 -9.52 -1.49
N THR A 60 -0.82 -9.23 -0.59
CA THR A 60 -2.22 -8.93 -0.89
C THR A 60 -2.45 -7.44 -0.68
N LEU A 61 -2.91 -6.75 -1.72
CA LEU A 61 -3.38 -5.37 -1.62
C LEU A 61 -4.75 -5.36 -0.96
N ALA A 62 -4.87 -4.62 0.13
CA ALA A 62 -6.10 -4.47 0.89
C ALA A 62 -6.47 -2.99 1.03
N GLY A 63 -7.73 -2.72 1.33
CA GLY A 63 -8.31 -1.37 1.38
C GLY A 63 -9.34 -1.18 0.28
N THR A 64 -9.62 0.08 -0.04
CA THR A 64 -10.58 0.47 -1.08
C THR A 64 -9.88 0.40 -2.43
N LEU A 65 -10.14 -0.64 -3.22
CA LEU A 65 -9.47 -0.84 -4.52
C LEU A 65 -10.12 -0.06 -5.66
N SER A 66 -11.35 0.42 -5.50
CA SER A 66 -12.06 1.20 -6.51
C SER A 66 -12.59 2.49 -5.90
N VAL A 67 -12.18 3.63 -6.47
CA VAL A 67 -12.59 4.97 -6.03
C VAL A 67 -13.09 5.75 -7.24
N ARG A 68 -14.19 6.48 -7.04
CA ARG A 68 -14.70 7.42 -8.03
C ARG A 68 -13.85 8.69 -8.00
N ALA A 69 -13.33 9.10 -9.16
CA ALA A 69 -12.60 10.35 -9.27
C ALA A 69 -13.52 11.55 -8.91
N SER A 70 -12.96 12.50 -8.18
CA SER A 70 -13.60 13.77 -7.84
C SER A 70 -12.65 14.89 -8.24
N ALA A 71 -13.14 15.91 -8.93
CA ALA A 71 -12.30 16.92 -9.58
C ALA A 71 -11.21 16.31 -10.50
N GLY A 72 -11.50 15.16 -11.13
CA GLY A 72 -10.55 14.42 -11.96
C GLY A 72 -9.48 13.62 -11.21
N VAL A 73 -9.54 13.55 -9.87
CA VAL A 73 -8.56 12.84 -9.04
C VAL A 73 -9.22 11.77 -8.18
N ALA A 74 -8.75 10.53 -8.29
CA ALA A 74 -9.09 9.43 -7.39
C ALA A 74 -8.04 9.34 -6.28
N THR A 75 -8.49 9.42 -5.02
CA THR A 75 -7.60 9.36 -3.84
C THR A 75 -7.88 8.10 -3.05
N PHE A 76 -6.81 7.37 -2.73
CA PHE A 76 -6.81 6.08 -2.07
C PHE A 76 -6.03 6.18 -0.75
N SER A 77 -6.74 6.36 0.36
CA SER A 77 -6.13 6.64 1.68
C SER A 77 -5.93 5.42 2.58
N ASP A 78 -6.51 4.28 2.23
CA ASP A 78 -6.56 3.08 3.06
C ASP A 78 -5.88 1.86 2.42
N LEU A 79 -5.20 2.06 1.27
CA LEU A 79 -4.44 1.02 0.60
C LEU A 79 -3.27 0.56 1.48
N LYS A 80 -3.08 -0.75 1.56
CA LYS A 80 -1.98 -1.38 2.32
C LYS A 80 -1.57 -2.72 1.74
N LEU A 81 -0.33 -3.10 1.99
CA LEU A 81 0.23 -4.42 1.66
C LEU A 81 0.58 -5.18 2.92
N ASN A 82 0.33 -6.49 2.95
CA ASN A 82 0.57 -7.34 4.13
C ASN A 82 1.98 -7.95 4.22
N LYS A 83 2.79 -7.86 3.16
CA LYS A 83 4.15 -8.42 3.12
C LYS A 83 5.16 -7.38 2.68
N ALA A 84 6.38 -7.51 3.21
CA ALA A 84 7.52 -6.67 2.88
C ALA A 84 8.31 -7.27 1.71
N ALA A 85 8.65 -6.42 0.74
CA ALA A 85 9.54 -6.70 -0.37
C ALA A 85 9.89 -5.39 -1.11
N THR A 86 10.90 -5.44 -1.96
CA THR A 86 11.34 -4.32 -2.79
C THR A 86 10.85 -4.51 -4.22
N GLY A 87 10.41 -3.43 -4.88
CA GLY A 87 10.02 -3.47 -6.30
C GLY A 87 8.54 -3.78 -6.52
N TYR A 88 7.67 -3.33 -5.62
CA TYR A 88 6.23 -3.36 -5.87
C TYR A 88 5.83 -2.31 -6.89
N GLU A 89 4.81 -2.63 -7.69
CA GLU A 89 4.17 -1.69 -8.61
C GLU A 89 2.65 -1.74 -8.43
N LEU A 90 1.99 -0.59 -8.58
CA LEU A 90 0.53 -0.48 -8.65
C LEU A 90 0.10 -0.21 -10.08
N VAL A 91 -0.99 -0.84 -10.50
CA VAL A 91 -1.61 -0.60 -11.81
C VAL A 91 -2.98 0.01 -11.58
N ALA A 92 -3.20 1.18 -12.17
CA ALA A 92 -4.48 1.87 -12.19
C ALA A 92 -5.19 1.62 -13.51
N THR A 93 -6.48 1.30 -13.44
CA THR A 93 -7.33 1.03 -14.60
C THR A 93 -8.67 1.75 -14.45
N ALA A 94 -9.24 2.20 -15.56
CA ALA A 94 -10.58 2.76 -15.61
C ALA A 94 -11.22 2.40 -16.95
N SER A 95 -12.53 2.16 -16.94
CA SER A 95 -13.26 1.72 -18.13
C SER A 95 -13.13 2.76 -19.26
N GLY A 96 -12.62 2.33 -20.41
CA GLY A 96 -12.47 3.18 -21.59
C GLY A 96 -11.27 4.13 -21.58
N LEU A 97 -10.36 4.01 -20.59
CA LEU A 97 -9.14 4.82 -20.49
C LEU A 97 -7.89 3.96 -20.58
N ALA A 98 -6.79 4.55 -21.04
CA ALA A 98 -5.49 3.92 -20.93
C ALA A 98 -5.11 3.75 -19.46
N GLY A 99 -4.72 2.54 -19.06
CA GLY A 99 -4.22 2.27 -17.71
C GLY A 99 -2.89 2.96 -17.45
N ALA A 100 -2.53 3.07 -16.17
CA ALA A 100 -1.25 3.60 -15.73
C ALA A 100 -0.56 2.61 -14.80
N THR A 101 0.76 2.64 -14.78
CA THR A 101 1.59 1.90 -13.82
C THR A 101 2.35 2.90 -12.96
N SER A 102 2.40 2.67 -11.65
CA SER A 102 3.14 3.52 -10.73
C SER A 102 4.65 3.31 -10.86
N GLU A 103 5.43 4.23 -10.29
CA GLU A 103 6.83 3.95 -10.00
C GLU A 103 6.97 2.80 -9.00
N ARG A 104 8.15 2.17 -9.00
CA ARG A 104 8.46 1.08 -8.07
C ARG A 104 8.66 1.61 -6.66
N PHE A 105 8.06 0.93 -5.70
CA PHE A 105 8.21 1.26 -4.29
C PHE A 105 8.61 0.06 -3.45
N THR A 106 9.06 0.34 -2.24
CA THR A 106 9.49 -0.69 -1.29
C THR A 106 8.53 -0.79 -0.11
N VAL A 107 8.13 -2.01 0.23
CA VAL A 107 7.43 -2.27 1.50
C VAL A 107 8.42 -2.84 2.49
N VAL A 108 8.63 -2.14 3.60
CA VAL A 108 9.46 -2.59 4.71
C VAL A 108 8.62 -3.35 5.73
N PRO A 109 9.19 -4.34 6.44
CA PRO A 109 8.46 -5.01 7.50
C PRO A 109 8.08 -4.01 8.59
N ALA A 110 6.91 -4.19 9.21
CA ALA A 110 6.59 -3.48 10.43
C ALA A 110 7.66 -3.75 11.48
N ALA A 111 7.96 -2.74 12.30
CA ALA A 111 8.77 -2.96 13.50
C ALA A 111 8.15 -4.14 14.25
N PRO A 112 8.96 -5.11 14.73
CA PRO A 112 8.41 -6.23 15.48
C PRO A 112 7.60 -5.63 16.63
N ALA A 113 6.29 -5.94 16.66
CA ALA A 113 5.51 -5.73 17.87
C ALA A 113 6.31 -6.47 18.94
N ARG A 114 6.85 -5.73 19.91
CA ARG A 114 7.51 -6.36 21.06
C ARG A 114 6.46 -7.30 21.63
N LEU A 115 6.60 -8.59 21.37
CA LEU A 115 5.98 -9.61 22.19
C LEU A 115 6.48 -9.26 23.58
N GLY A 116 5.58 -8.84 24.46
CA GLY A 116 5.92 -8.79 25.87
C GLY A 116 6.52 -10.14 26.21
N TYR A 117 7.81 -10.16 26.53
CA TYR A 117 8.38 -11.28 27.26
C TYR A 117 7.61 -11.32 28.57
N LEU A 118 6.54 -12.12 28.63
CA LEU A 118 5.70 -12.28 29.80
C LEU A 118 6.30 -13.25 30.83
N VAL A 119 7.52 -13.74 30.64
CA VAL A 119 8.32 -14.36 31.71
C VAL A 119 9.79 -14.07 31.42
N HIS A 120 10.40 -13.27 32.29
CA HIS A 120 11.79 -13.53 32.65
C HIS A 120 11.75 -14.68 33.67
N PRO A 121 12.54 -15.74 33.51
CA PRO A 121 13.18 -16.35 34.66
C PRO A 121 14.49 -15.61 34.80
N SER A 122 14.65 -14.89 35.91
CA SER A 122 15.94 -14.37 36.34
C SER A 122 16.95 -15.51 36.25
N THR A 123 18.04 -15.25 35.52
CA THR A 123 19.36 -15.84 35.71
C THR A 123 19.37 -17.19 36.43
N VAL A 124 19.28 -18.30 35.69
CA VAL A 124 19.77 -19.56 36.23
C VAL A 124 21.29 -19.52 36.11
N THR A 125 21.97 -19.16 37.19
CA THR A 125 23.40 -19.46 37.36
C THR A 125 23.58 -20.95 37.17
N ALA A 126 24.42 -21.36 36.22
CA ALA A 126 24.79 -22.75 36.04
C ALA A 126 25.36 -23.31 37.35
N GLY A 127 24.71 -24.33 37.93
CA GLY A 127 25.25 -25.11 39.04
C GLY A 127 24.47 -25.14 40.37
N VAL A 128 23.23 -24.62 40.46
CA VAL A 128 22.43 -24.78 41.70
C VAL A 128 21.26 -25.74 41.49
N ALA A 129 21.20 -26.76 42.35
CA ALA A 129 20.20 -27.81 42.37
C ALA A 129 18.77 -27.26 42.50
N ILE A 130 17.90 -27.69 41.60
CA ILE A 130 16.46 -27.47 41.68
C ILE A 130 15.87 -28.24 42.86
N THR A 131 15.40 -27.51 43.87
CA THR A 131 14.47 -27.96 44.92
C THR A 131 13.28 -27.00 44.95
N PRO A 132 12.05 -27.47 45.21
CA PRO A 132 11.69 -28.80 45.71
C PRO A 132 11.07 -29.76 44.68
N THR A 133 11.18 -31.05 45.03
CA THR A 133 10.81 -32.30 44.34
C THR A 133 9.37 -32.37 43.82
N ILE A 134 9.21 -32.82 42.57
CA ILE A 134 7.95 -33.38 42.06
C ILE A 134 7.72 -34.72 42.78
N LYS A 135 6.65 -34.80 43.58
CA LYS A 135 6.22 -36.06 44.20
C LYS A 135 5.70 -37.02 43.14
N ILE A 136 6.17 -38.26 43.23
CA ILE A 136 5.69 -39.46 42.52
C ILE A 136 4.18 -39.65 42.60
#